data_AF-A0A8T0GNL6-F1
#
_entry.id   AF-A0A8T0GNL6-F1
#
_cell.length_a   1.000
_cell.length_b   1.000
_cell.length_c   1.000
_cell.angle_alpha   90.00
_cell.angle_beta   90.00
_cell.angle_gamma   90.00
#
_symmetry.space_group_name_H-M   'P 1'
#
loop_
_entity.id
_entity.type
_entity.pdbx_description
1 polymer ?
#
loop_
_entity_poly.entity_id
_entity_poly.type
_entity_poly.pdbx_seq_one_letter_code
_entity_poly.pdbx_strand_id
1 'polypeptide(L)'
;MTCEIPFAWFSPTAQLIECNGKVHLFRWEMSRERLRMHSIDVLECPNLNESARAWQWRNVVRVTDRCGYRVYTGRGWTLVNEYSCVNFGDGKLCVFNMMSRNGVVYDMRNGKQVSVLVAPSGNEKGEKFFTWNPASYSLQPCFDSDPM
;
A
#
# COMPACT_ATOMS: atom_id res chain seq x y z
N MET A 1 -22.28 8.00 -14.89
CA MET A 1 -21.16 7.15 -15.33
C MET A 1 -20.42 6.69 -14.09
N THR A 2 -20.43 5.40 -13.82
CA THR A 2 -19.80 4.77 -12.65
C THR A 2 -18.61 3.96 -13.14
N CYS A 3 -17.45 4.11 -12.51
CA CYS A 3 -16.29 3.25 -12.73
C CYS A 3 -16.30 2.19 -11.64
N GLU A 4 -16.48 0.93 -12.00
CA GLU A 4 -16.49 -0.16 -11.02
C GLU A 4 -15.09 -0.37 -10.45
N ILE A 5 -15.03 -0.67 -9.14
CA ILE A 5 -13.78 -1.00 -8.47
C ILE A 5 -13.39 -2.43 -8.91
N PRO A 6 -12.21 -2.64 -9.51
CA PRO A 6 -11.81 -3.93 -10.02
C PRO A 6 -11.68 -4.95 -8.87
N PHE A 7 -12.37 -6.08 -9.01
CA PHE A 7 -12.24 -7.28 -8.16
C PHE A 7 -12.43 -7.07 -6.65
N ALA A 8 -13.31 -6.15 -6.23
CA ALA A 8 -13.59 -5.87 -4.81
C ALA A 8 -14.01 -7.10 -3.97
N TRP A 9 -14.41 -8.21 -4.62
CA TRP A 9 -14.97 -9.39 -3.97
C TRP A 9 -13.93 -10.38 -3.42
N PHE A 10 -12.67 -10.29 -3.84
CA PHE A 10 -11.64 -11.31 -3.52
C PHE A 10 -10.43 -10.78 -2.77
N SER A 11 -10.34 -9.47 -2.53
CA SER A 11 -9.22 -8.86 -1.81
C SER A 11 -9.59 -8.66 -0.34
N PRO A 12 -8.87 -9.29 0.62
CA PRO A 12 -9.10 -9.07 2.04
C PRO A 12 -8.84 -7.63 2.50
N THR A 13 -8.05 -6.86 1.75
CA THR A 13 -7.79 -5.44 2.03
C THR A 13 -7.78 -4.64 0.74
N ALA A 14 -8.73 -3.71 0.61
CA ALA A 14 -8.76 -2.70 -0.45
C ALA A 14 -8.82 -1.31 0.16
N GLN A 15 -8.00 -0.39 -0.35
CA GLN A 15 -7.92 0.98 0.15
C GLN A 15 -7.86 1.96 -1.02
N LEU A 16 -8.66 3.02 -0.98
CA LEU A 16 -8.53 4.17 -1.87
C LEU A 16 -7.60 5.19 -1.22
N ILE A 17 -6.63 5.69 -1.99
CA ILE A 17 -5.62 6.64 -1.53
C ILE A 17 -5.52 7.75 -2.57
N GLU A 18 -5.57 9.00 -2.12
CA GLU A 18 -5.24 10.14 -2.96
C GLU A 18 -3.71 10.37 -2.90
N CYS A 19 -3.07 10.53 -4.06
CA CYS A 19 -1.67 10.90 -4.20
C CYS A 19 -1.49 11.85 -5.38
N ASN A 20 -0.95 13.06 -5.12
CA ASN A 20 -0.67 14.08 -6.14
C ASN A 20 -1.85 14.40 -7.08
N GLY A 21 -3.05 14.54 -6.52
CA GLY A 21 -4.29 14.82 -7.23
C GLY A 21 -4.87 13.62 -7.99
N LYS A 22 -4.30 12.42 -7.83
CA LYS A 22 -4.79 11.19 -8.45
C LYS A 22 -5.33 10.21 -7.41
N VAL A 23 -6.39 9.50 -7.76
CA VAL A 23 -6.94 8.43 -6.92
C VAL A 23 -6.25 7.12 -7.29
N HIS A 24 -5.69 6.47 -6.28
CA HIS A 24 -5.11 5.15 -6.36
C HIS A 24 -5.94 4.13 -5.59
N LEU A 25 -5.94 2.89 -6.08
CA LEU A 25 -6.57 1.75 -5.44
C LEU A 25 -5.46 0.76 -5.06
N PHE A 26 -5.19 0.63 -3.77
CA PHE A 26 -4.36 -0.43 -3.23
C PHE A 26 -5.19 -1.67 -2.96
N ARG A 27 -4.63 -2.83 -3.29
CA ARG A 27 -5.21 -4.15 -3.01
C ARG A 27 -4.15 -5.10 -2.50
N TRP A 28 -4.49 -5.85 -1.47
CA TRP A 28 -3.70 -6.97 -0.96
C TRP A 28 -4.49 -8.26 -1.12
N GLU A 29 -3.87 -9.28 -1.70
CA GLU A 29 -4.47 -10.57 -2.01
C GLU A 29 -3.56 -11.72 -1.57
N MET A 30 -4.16 -12.78 -1.03
CA MET A 30 -3.52 -14.07 -0.90
C MET A 30 -4.08 -14.98 -1.98
N SER A 31 -3.21 -15.46 -2.88
CA SER A 31 -3.63 -16.44 -3.87
C SER A 31 -3.89 -17.79 -3.21
N ARG A 32 -4.71 -18.63 -3.85
CA ARG A 32 -4.93 -20.04 -3.43
C ARG A 32 -3.62 -20.85 -3.39
N GLU A 33 -2.61 -20.42 -4.14
CA GLU A 33 -1.28 -21.01 -4.21
C GLU A 33 -0.30 -20.46 -3.16
N ARG A 34 -0.80 -19.72 -2.16
CA ARG A 34 0.00 -19.07 -1.10
C ARG A 34 0.98 -18.01 -1.64
N LEU A 35 0.64 -17.40 -2.78
CA LEU A 35 1.35 -16.23 -3.26
C LEU A 35 0.79 -15.00 -2.57
N ARG A 36 1.68 -14.14 -2.10
CA ARG A 36 1.32 -12.79 -1.65
C ARG A 36 1.31 -11.90 -2.87
N MET A 37 0.20 -11.20 -3.07
CA MET A 37 0.06 -10.26 -4.16
C MET A 37 -0.39 -8.92 -3.62
N HIS A 38 0.31 -7.86 -4.02
CA HIS A 38 -0.22 -6.52 -3.86
C HIS A 38 -0.20 -5.77 -5.16
N SER A 39 -1.21 -4.92 -5.33
CA SER A 39 -1.32 -4.07 -6.49
C SER A 39 -1.74 -2.67 -6.10
N ILE A 40 -1.28 -1.71 -6.91
CA ILE A 40 -1.71 -0.32 -6.86
C ILE A 40 -2.14 0.03 -8.27
N ASP A 41 -3.41 0.37 -8.42
CA ASP A 41 -3.98 0.90 -9.65
C ASP A 41 -4.20 2.41 -9.51
N VAL A 42 -4.24 3.13 -10.62
CA VAL A 42 -4.56 4.56 -10.68
C VAL A 42 -5.82 4.75 -11.50
N LEU A 43 -6.72 5.61 -11.01
CA LEU A 43 -7.91 6.03 -11.74
C LEU A 43 -7.52 7.13 -12.73
N GLU A 44 -7.66 6.86 -14.01
CA GLU A 44 -7.29 7.79 -15.08
C GLU A 44 -8.45 7.95 -16.07
N CYS A 45 -8.59 9.16 -16.61
CA CYS A 45 -9.48 9.45 -17.74
C CYS A 45 -8.58 9.63 -18.98
N PRO A 46 -8.49 8.63 -19.88
CA PRO A 46 -7.51 8.62 -20.96
C PRO A 46 -7.73 9.74 -22.00
N ASN A 47 -8.98 10.14 -22.23
CA ASN A 47 -9.34 11.19 -23.19
C ASN A 47 -10.16 12.28 -22.50
N LEU A 48 -9.50 13.38 -22.11
CA LEU A 48 -10.17 14.54 -21.52
C LEU A 48 -11.07 15.30 -22.51
N ASN A 49 -10.87 15.10 -23.82
CA ASN A 49 -11.50 15.86 -24.89
C ASN A 49 -12.70 15.17 -25.55
N GLU A 50 -13.01 13.93 -25.18
CA GLU A 50 -14.15 13.19 -25.75
C GLU A 50 -15.32 13.17 -24.76
N SER A 51 -16.50 13.51 -25.25
CA SER A 51 -17.75 13.67 -24.49
C SER A 51 -18.32 12.37 -23.88
N ALA A 52 -17.66 11.23 -24.07
CA ALA A 52 -18.05 9.92 -23.53
C ALA A 52 -16.99 9.37 -22.56
N ARG A 53 -17.16 9.73 -21.28
CA ARG A 53 -16.26 9.48 -20.15
C ARG A 53 -16.21 8.00 -19.73
N ALA A 54 -15.15 7.27 -20.04
CA ALA A 54 -14.86 6.03 -19.33
C ALA A 54 -13.62 6.23 -18.46
N TRP A 55 -13.85 6.63 -17.20
CA TRP A 55 -12.82 6.49 -16.18
C TRP A 55 -12.38 5.02 -16.13
N GLN A 56 -11.08 4.77 -16.09
CA GLN A 56 -10.52 3.44 -16.08
C GLN A 56 -9.42 3.30 -15.03
N TRP A 57 -9.27 2.10 -14.51
CA TRP A 57 -8.18 1.73 -13.62
C TRP A 57 -7.00 1.22 -14.44
N ARG A 58 -5.84 1.88 -14.32
CA ARG A 58 -4.58 1.41 -14.90
C ARG A 58 -3.70 0.86 -13.78
N ASN A 59 -3.17 -0.34 -13.97
CA ASN A 59 -2.22 -0.89 -13.01
C ASN A 59 -0.88 -0.12 -13.05
N VAL A 60 -0.40 0.29 -11.88
CA VAL A 60 0.87 0.99 -11.69
C VAL A 60 1.89 0.06 -11.04
N VAL A 61 1.48 -0.63 -9.98
CA VAL A 61 2.31 -1.60 -9.26
C VAL A 61 1.57 -2.93 -9.24
N ARG A 62 2.30 -4.00 -9.52
CA ARG A 62 1.89 -5.38 -9.25
C ARG A 62 3.11 -6.17 -8.80
N VAL A 63 3.03 -6.68 -7.59
CA VAL A 63 4.07 -7.54 -7.02
C VAL A 63 3.43 -8.86 -6.67
N THR A 64 4.07 -9.94 -7.11
CA THR A 64 3.71 -11.32 -6.76
C THR A 64 4.94 -11.96 -6.14
N ASP A 65 4.84 -12.37 -4.88
CA ASP A 65 5.93 -13.01 -4.15
C ASP A 65 5.51 -14.41 -3.67
N ARG A 66 6.44 -15.37 -3.82
CA ARG A 66 6.28 -16.73 -3.31
C ARG A 66 6.63 -16.73 -1.83
N CYS A 67 5.64 -16.88 -0.96
CA CYS A 67 5.90 -16.96 0.47
C CYS A 67 6.44 -18.36 0.83
N GLY A 68 7.75 -18.49 0.94
CA GLY A 68 8.40 -19.68 1.49
C GLY A 68 8.40 -19.66 3.02
N TYR A 69 7.28 -19.98 3.68
CA TYR A 69 7.16 -20.68 4.98
C TYR A 69 5.74 -20.53 5.56
N ARG A 70 5.33 -21.56 6.32
CA ARG A 70 4.07 -21.78 7.07
C ARG A 70 3.16 -20.55 7.26
N VAL A 71 2.11 -20.45 6.43
CA VAL A 71 0.85 -19.88 6.89
C VAL A 71 0.30 -20.85 7.93
N TYR A 72 0.28 -20.44 9.19
CA TYR A 72 -0.32 -21.20 10.27
C TYR A 72 -1.74 -21.61 9.87
N THR A 73 -1.96 -22.90 9.66
CA THR A 73 -3.28 -23.52 9.66
C THR A 73 -3.78 -23.59 11.11
N GLY A 74 -3.91 -22.44 11.75
CA GLY A 74 -4.72 -22.29 12.96
C GLY A 74 -6.07 -21.80 12.50
N ARG A 75 -7.15 -22.46 12.91
CA ARG A 75 -8.52 -21.97 12.71
C ARG A 75 -8.70 -20.68 13.52
N GLY A 76 -8.22 -19.58 12.95
CA GLY A 76 -8.46 -18.22 13.37
C GLY A 76 -8.53 -17.43 12.08
N TRP A 77 -9.62 -16.72 11.87
CA TRP A 77 -9.66 -15.73 10.82
C TRP A 77 -8.53 -14.76 11.15
N THR A 78 -7.45 -14.76 10.38
CA THR A 78 -6.40 -13.74 10.52
C THR A 78 -7.06 -12.43 10.16
N LEU A 79 -7.56 -11.76 11.20
CA LEU A 79 -8.26 -10.51 11.12
C LEU A 79 -7.28 -9.47 10.56
N VAL A 80 -7.54 -9.07 9.32
CA VAL A 80 -7.64 -7.66 8.89
C VAL A 80 -6.37 -6.81 9.02
N ASN A 81 -5.87 -6.39 7.86
CA ASN A 81 -5.02 -5.21 7.65
C ASN A 81 -3.61 -5.24 8.28
N GLU A 82 -2.83 -6.30 8.10
CA GLU A 82 -1.38 -6.17 8.36
C GLU A 82 -0.74 -5.11 7.45
N TYR A 83 -1.25 -4.97 6.23
CA TYR A 83 -0.74 -4.04 5.24
C TYR A 83 -1.70 -2.86 5.03
N SER A 84 -1.13 -1.67 4.92
CA SER A 84 -1.83 -0.46 4.50
C SER A 84 -1.01 0.27 3.44
N CYS A 85 -1.68 0.99 2.56
CA CYS A 85 -1.03 1.84 1.58
C CYS A 85 -1.19 3.31 1.99
N VAL A 86 -0.09 4.02 2.03
CA VAL A 86 -0.03 5.34 2.68
C VAL A 86 0.89 6.26 1.90
N ASN A 87 0.58 7.56 1.94
CA ASN A 87 1.41 8.57 1.28
C ASN A 87 2.82 8.61 1.87
N PHE A 88 3.82 8.71 1.00
CA PHE A 88 5.24 8.78 1.37
C PHE A 88 5.95 9.95 0.64
N GLY A 89 5.41 11.14 0.82
CA GLY A 89 5.86 12.35 0.14
C GLY A 89 5.44 12.40 -1.34
N ASP A 90 6.04 13.33 -2.09
CA ASP A 90 5.58 13.67 -3.44
C ASP A 90 5.63 12.48 -4.41
N GLY A 91 4.43 12.08 -4.85
CA GLY A 91 4.20 11.08 -5.88
C GLY A 91 4.60 9.66 -5.49
N LYS A 92 4.72 9.37 -4.19
CA LYS A 92 5.16 8.07 -3.70
C LYS A 92 4.14 7.50 -2.73
N LEU A 93 3.93 6.19 -2.85
CA LEU A 93 3.12 5.42 -1.92
C LEU A 93 3.97 4.34 -1.26
N CYS A 94 3.77 4.14 0.03
CA CYS A 94 4.38 3.06 0.79
C CYS A 94 3.34 1.99 1.07
N VAL A 95 3.66 0.74 0.72
CA VAL A 95 2.96 -0.44 1.21
C VAL A 95 3.62 -0.83 2.52
N PHE A 96 2.97 -0.51 3.62
CA PHE A 96 3.52 -0.60 4.97
C PHE A 96 2.86 -1.74 5.73
N ASN A 97 3.67 -2.62 6.32
CA ASN A 97 3.22 -3.61 7.28
C ASN A 97 3.20 -2.99 8.68
N MET A 98 2.01 -2.82 9.25
CA MET A 98 1.80 -2.20 10.55
C MET A 98 2.31 -3.06 11.71
N MET A 99 2.37 -4.38 11.54
CA MET A 99 2.81 -5.32 12.58
C MET A 99 4.34 -5.40 12.65
N SER A 100 5.01 -5.59 11.51
CA SER A 100 6.47 -5.64 11.44
C SER A 100 7.12 -4.27 11.31
N ARG A 101 6.33 -3.19 11.16
CA ARG A 101 6.79 -1.81 11.02
C ARG A 101 7.83 -1.62 9.91
N ASN A 102 7.66 -2.35 8.82
CA ASN A 102 8.49 -2.27 7.62
C ASN A 102 7.61 -2.00 6.41
N GLY A 103 8.19 -1.61 5.29
CA GLY A 103 7.41 -1.30 4.11
C GLY A 103 8.24 -1.10 2.85
N VAL A 104 7.56 -1.09 1.71
CA VAL A 104 8.18 -0.85 0.41
C VAL A 104 7.60 0.41 -0.19
N VAL A 105 8.45 1.31 -0.64
CA VAL A 105 8.05 2.59 -1.24
C VAL A 105 8.15 2.49 -2.76
N TYR A 106 7.09 2.91 -3.42
CA TYR A 106 6.97 2.93 -4.88
C TYR A 106 6.79 4.36 -5.38
N ASP A 107 7.44 4.68 -6.49
CA ASP A 107 7.19 5.92 -7.24
C ASP A 107 5.99 5.70 -8.18
N MET A 108 4.92 6.48 -7.99
CA MET A 108 3.67 6.33 -8.75
C MET A 108 3.78 6.79 -10.20
N ARG A 109 4.87 7.48 -10.59
CA ARG A 109 5.10 7.91 -11.97
C ARG A 109 5.50 6.75 -12.86
N ASN A 110 6.32 5.83 -12.34
CA ASN A 110 6.90 4.72 -13.11
C ASN A 110 6.65 3.33 -12.49
N GLY A 111 5.99 3.26 -11.34
CA GLY A 111 5.66 2.02 -10.62
C GLY A 111 6.87 1.30 -10.02
N LYS A 112 8.06 1.91 -10.01
CA LYS A 112 9.27 1.27 -9.52
C LYS A 112 9.37 1.40 -8.00
N GLN A 113 9.89 0.34 -7.38
CA GLN A 113 10.35 0.40 -6.00
C GLN A 113 11.56 1.33 -5.92
N VAL A 114 11.53 2.29 -4.98
CA VAL A 114 12.58 3.30 -4.80
C VAL A 114 13.24 3.24 -3.43
N SER A 115 12.56 2.71 -2.42
CA SER A 115 13.16 2.49 -1.09
C SER A 115 12.42 1.41 -0.30
N VAL A 116 13.03 1.00 0.81
CA VAL A 116 12.48 0.05 1.78
C VAL A 116 12.57 0.69 3.17
N LEU A 117 11.47 0.68 3.90
CA LEU A 117 11.45 1.00 5.32
C LEU A 117 11.77 -0.29 6.08
N VAL A 118 12.87 -0.28 6.83
CA VAL A 118 13.30 -1.43 7.62
C VAL A 118 12.61 -1.39 8.97
N ALA A 119 12.30 -2.57 9.52
CA ALA A 119 11.78 -2.69 10.87
C ALA A 119 12.80 -2.15 11.88
N PRO A 120 12.36 -1.49 12.97
CA PRO A 120 13.28 -1.12 14.05
C PRO A 120 13.96 -2.36 14.63
N SER A 121 15.25 -2.25 14.92
CA SER A 121 15.96 -3.27 15.67
C SER A 121 15.45 -3.21 17.12
N GLY A 122 14.92 -4.31 17.63
CA GLY A 122 14.19 -4.34 18.91
C GLY A 122 15.01 -3.96 20.17
N ASN A 123 16.27 -3.56 20.03
CA ASN A 123 17.24 -3.44 21.12
C ASN A 123 17.82 -2.04 21.32
N GLU A 124 17.58 -1.07 20.43
CA GLU A 124 18.22 0.26 20.53
C GLU A 124 17.23 1.33 20.98
N LYS A 125 17.44 1.88 22.20
CA LYS A 125 16.72 3.05 22.68
C LYS A 125 16.96 4.22 21.71
N GLY A 126 15.89 4.71 21.07
CA GLY A 126 15.93 5.92 20.25
C GLY A 126 16.04 5.68 18.74
N GLU A 127 15.93 4.44 18.25
CA GLU A 127 15.83 4.21 16.81
C GLU A 127 14.56 4.85 16.22
N LYS A 128 14.76 5.61 15.14
CA LYS A 128 13.67 6.21 14.36
C LYS A 128 12.95 5.11 13.58
N PHE A 129 11.67 4.91 13.86
CA PHE A 129 10.81 4.02 13.06
C PHE A 129 9.57 4.77 12.61
N PHE A 130 8.98 4.35 11.49
CA PHE A 130 7.73 4.93 11.02
C PHE A 130 6.54 4.28 11.71
N THR A 131 5.53 5.09 12.04
CA THR A 131 4.21 4.60 12.42
C THR A 131 3.15 5.26 11.56
N TRP A 132 2.02 4.57 11.44
CA TRP A 132 0.85 5.14 10.80
C TRP A 132 0.11 6.01 11.80
N ASN A 133 -0.05 7.29 11.49
CA ASN A 133 -0.91 8.18 12.26
C ASN A 133 -2.36 8.05 11.75
N PRO A 134 -3.29 7.52 12.57
CA PRO A 134 -4.67 7.31 12.15
C PRO A 134 -5.44 8.61 11.91
N ALA A 135 -5.01 9.73 12.49
CA ALA A 135 -5.69 11.02 12.31
C ALA A 135 -5.35 11.66 10.95
N SER A 136 -4.10 11.52 10.49
CA SER A 136 -3.64 12.08 9.21
C SER A 136 -3.60 11.07 8.08
N TYR A 137 -3.83 9.78 8.35
CA TYR A 137 -3.69 8.67 7.41
C TYR A 137 -2.31 8.64 6.70
N SER A 138 -1.27 9.14 7.37
CA SER A 138 0.09 9.27 6.82
C SER A 138 1.12 8.54 7.69
N LEU A 139 2.25 8.14 7.08
CA LEU A 139 3.39 7.68 7.87
C LEU A 139 4.08 8.88 8.51
N GLN A 140 4.36 8.76 9.80
CA GLN A 140 5.15 9.72 10.53
C GLN A 140 6.30 8.99 11.24
N PRO A 141 7.49 9.59 11.31
CA PRO A 141 8.53 9.07 12.19
C PRO A 141 8.03 9.12 13.63
N CYS A 142 8.20 8.02 14.37
CA CYS A 142 8.11 8.03 15.82
C CYS A 142 9.41 8.58 16.39
N PHE A 143 9.27 9.48 17.36
CA PHE A 143 10.32 10.27 17.99
C PHE A 143 10.95 11.31 17.06
N ASP A 144 10.39 12.53 17.11
CA ASP A 144 11.13 13.73 16.75
C ASP A 144 12.24 13.90 17.79
N SER A 145 13.48 13.67 17.38
CA SER A 145 14.58 14.39 18.00
C SER A 145 14.59 15.75 17.32
N ASP A 146 13.93 16.75 17.89
CA ASP A 146 14.29 18.14 17.60
C ASP A 146 15.82 18.25 17.80
N PRO A 147 16.60 18.64 16.78
CA PRO A 147 17.95 19.08 17.05
C PRO A 147 17.83 20.44 17.74
N MET A 148 18.02 20.45 19.06
CA MET A 148 18.46 21.65 19.77
C MET A 148 19.77 22.17 19.18
#